data_AF-C8XAU6-F1
#
_entry.id   AF-C8XAU6-F1
#
_cell.length_a   1.000
_cell.length_b   1.000
_cell.length_c   1.000
_cell.angle_alpha   90.00
_cell.angle_beta   90.00
_cell.angle_gamma   90.00
#
_symmetry.space_group_name_H-M   'P 1'
#
loop_
_entity.id
_entity.type
_entity.pdbx_description
1 polymer ?
#
loop_
_entity_poly.entity_id
_entity_poly.type
_entity_poly.pdbx_seq_one_letter_code
_entity_poly.pdbx_strand_id
1 'polypeptide(L)'
;MTAVADGSWVGRRYGIEVADRCSPVGLAMVDLTRIALRRNPKRAQLLVSTVLGKHLPVDPRVVDGAGRLLGALVARALADDGSPVPADWRDAARASVRGGDPDRLMALVAAERRAPAPDVLTVGFAETATSLGHLVADQLGSGYLHSTRRPDGPVPVAADFVESHSHATDHLLRPGPAVSLAGAGPVVLVDDELSTGRTALNVIESLHATHPRDRYVLAGLVDARSPESDAVRRSVAARLGCRIDVVALVGGAVGVPDGTVDRVAADLAGLDPAAPAGSGDVRTVQLPWPSEVPQGGRHGFADADRPAFDAAILAAAGPLAVACGDARRVLVVGTEELMYLPLRLALALRGPGRATAFQSTTRSPVHAIDEPGYPIRRRIDFRARVHPATDELAVRHVYNVRWPDPIDSVGPEEADLVVVVDDGHAVDGPDGVAQAVAAATGAPVVLARLAVAR
;
A
#
# COMPACT_ATOMS: atom_id res chain seq x y z
N MET A 1 -10.24 -26.16 -8.38
CA MET A 1 -9.92 -24.83 -8.95
C MET A 1 -10.87 -24.61 -10.10
N THR A 2 -11.76 -23.64 -10.00
CA THR A 2 -12.51 -23.11 -11.15
C THR A 2 -11.68 -21.97 -11.72
N ALA A 3 -11.07 -22.19 -12.89
CA ALA A 3 -10.45 -21.11 -13.64
C ALA A 3 -11.57 -20.15 -14.07
N VAL A 4 -11.52 -18.91 -13.58
CA VAL A 4 -12.40 -17.86 -14.09
C VAL A 4 -11.57 -17.16 -15.15
N ALA A 5 -11.97 -17.29 -16.42
CA ALA A 5 -11.45 -16.39 -17.45
C ALA A 5 -11.87 -14.99 -17.01
N ASP A 6 -10.92 -14.16 -16.53
CA ASP A 6 -11.25 -12.91 -15.84
C ASP A 6 -11.84 -11.84 -16.77
N GLY A 7 -12.02 -12.15 -18.06
CA GLY A 7 -12.53 -11.24 -19.07
C GLY A 7 -11.71 -9.95 -19.16
N SER A 8 -10.51 -9.91 -18.60
CA SER A 8 -9.65 -8.74 -18.62
C SER A 8 -8.96 -8.63 -19.96
N TRP A 9 -8.54 -7.41 -20.28
CA TRP A 9 -7.74 -7.16 -21.47
C TRP A 9 -6.46 -8.00 -21.49
N VAL A 10 -5.80 -8.16 -20.32
CA VAL A 10 -4.56 -8.94 -20.20
C VAL A 10 -4.82 -10.44 -20.37
N GLY A 11 -5.88 -10.96 -19.77
CA GLY A 11 -6.27 -12.37 -19.90
C GLY A 11 -6.57 -12.73 -21.36
N ARG A 12 -7.35 -11.90 -22.06
CA ARG A 12 -7.64 -12.11 -23.49
C ARG A 12 -6.40 -12.03 -24.38
N ARG A 13 -5.49 -11.08 -24.12
CA ARG A 13 -4.36 -10.81 -25.01
C ARG A 13 -3.15 -11.72 -24.76
N TYR A 14 -2.87 -12.03 -23.49
CA TYR A 14 -1.66 -12.75 -23.09
C TYR A 14 -1.94 -14.13 -22.47
N GLY A 15 -3.21 -14.48 -22.23
CA GLY A 15 -3.59 -15.76 -21.61
C GLY A 15 -3.23 -15.84 -20.13
N ILE A 16 -3.04 -14.70 -19.45
CA ILE A 16 -2.82 -14.69 -18.00
C ILE A 16 -4.15 -14.98 -17.31
N GLU A 17 -4.15 -15.99 -16.44
CA GLU A 17 -5.35 -16.44 -15.72
C GLU A 17 -5.22 -16.20 -14.23
N VAL A 18 -6.35 -15.92 -13.58
CA VAL A 18 -6.46 -15.78 -12.12
C VAL A 18 -7.48 -16.79 -11.62
N ALA A 19 -7.10 -17.53 -10.58
CA ALA A 19 -7.97 -18.53 -9.97
C ALA A 19 -8.09 -18.30 -8.47
N ASP A 20 -9.32 -18.40 -7.97
CA ASP A 20 -9.59 -18.40 -6.53
C ASP A 20 -9.21 -19.74 -5.90
N ARG A 21 -8.66 -19.70 -4.69
CA ARG A 21 -8.37 -20.88 -3.88
C ARG A 21 -9.18 -20.91 -2.59
N CYS A 22 -9.08 -19.86 -1.79
CA CYS A 22 -9.79 -19.77 -0.51
C CYS A 22 -9.95 -18.32 -0.08
N SER A 23 -10.94 -18.03 0.76
CA SER A 23 -11.02 -16.75 1.47
C SER A 23 -11.74 -16.95 2.80
N PRO A 24 -11.13 -16.56 3.93
CA PRO A 24 -11.80 -16.59 5.23
C PRO A 24 -12.98 -15.60 5.28
N VAL A 25 -12.95 -14.58 4.42
CA VAL A 25 -13.96 -13.51 4.38
C VAL A 25 -14.91 -13.59 3.18
N GLY A 26 -14.75 -14.62 2.35
CA GLY A 26 -15.59 -14.85 1.16
C GLY A 26 -15.35 -13.86 0.01
N LEU A 27 -14.18 -13.24 -0.04
CA LEU A 27 -13.72 -12.43 -1.16
C LEU A 27 -13.09 -13.32 -2.24
N ALA A 28 -13.15 -12.87 -3.49
CA ALA A 28 -12.44 -13.44 -4.62
C ALA A 28 -11.20 -12.61 -4.96
N MET A 29 -10.25 -13.19 -5.70
CA MET A 29 -9.06 -12.49 -6.19
C MET A 29 -9.45 -11.23 -6.97
N VAL A 30 -10.51 -11.32 -7.77
CA VAL A 30 -11.04 -10.19 -8.56
C VAL A 30 -11.73 -9.11 -7.72
N ASP A 31 -12.07 -9.39 -6.45
CA ASP A 31 -12.56 -8.34 -5.55
C ASP A 31 -11.41 -7.43 -5.09
N LEU A 32 -10.20 -7.98 -4.95
CA LEU A 32 -9.03 -7.27 -4.40
C LEU A 32 -7.98 -6.90 -5.44
N THR A 33 -8.03 -7.48 -6.64
CA THR A 33 -6.99 -7.32 -7.66
C THR A 33 -7.51 -7.15 -9.08
N ARG A 34 -6.69 -6.49 -9.89
CA ARG A 34 -6.75 -6.45 -11.35
C ARG A 34 -5.39 -6.85 -11.92
N ILE A 35 -5.34 -7.37 -13.14
CA ILE A 35 -4.07 -7.74 -13.79
C ILE A 35 -3.57 -6.59 -14.65
N ALA A 36 -2.33 -6.16 -14.39
CA ALA A 36 -1.57 -5.24 -15.23
C ALA A 36 -0.25 -5.87 -15.69
N LEU A 37 0.48 -5.13 -16.50
CA LEU A 37 1.79 -5.51 -17.02
C LEU A 37 2.87 -4.56 -16.52
N ARG A 38 4.02 -5.10 -16.14
CA ARG A 38 5.18 -4.34 -15.65
C ARG A 38 6.36 -4.45 -16.60
N ARG A 39 7.20 -3.42 -16.60
CA ARG A 39 8.47 -3.40 -17.34
C ARG A 39 9.51 -4.22 -16.55
N ASN A 40 9.54 -5.55 -16.72
CA ASN A 40 10.46 -6.43 -15.97
C ASN A 40 10.86 -7.70 -16.76
N PRO A 41 12.16 -8.06 -16.79
CA PRO A 41 12.68 -9.17 -17.59
C PRO A 41 12.41 -10.56 -17.01
N LYS A 42 11.89 -10.67 -15.78
CA LYS A 42 11.66 -11.96 -15.11
C LYS A 42 10.19 -12.31 -14.95
N ARG A 43 9.31 -11.30 -14.95
CA ARG A 43 7.88 -11.48 -14.66
C ARG A 43 7.10 -10.31 -15.24
N ALA A 44 6.19 -10.58 -16.17
CA ALA A 44 5.44 -9.55 -16.88
C ALA A 44 4.18 -9.10 -16.15
N GLN A 45 3.55 -9.98 -15.38
CA GLN A 45 2.31 -9.70 -14.67
C GLN A 45 2.53 -8.86 -13.40
N LEU A 46 1.52 -8.07 -13.07
CA LEU A 46 1.39 -7.31 -11.83
C LEU A 46 -0.04 -7.45 -11.30
N LEU A 47 -0.19 -7.85 -10.04
CA LEU A 47 -1.46 -7.70 -9.33
C LEU A 47 -1.59 -6.25 -8.89
N VAL A 48 -2.59 -5.55 -9.42
CA VAL A 48 -2.94 -4.19 -9.02
C VAL A 48 -4.01 -4.29 -7.95
N SER A 49 -3.67 -3.96 -6.71
CA SER A 49 -4.63 -3.94 -5.62
C SER A 49 -5.69 -2.84 -5.81
N THR A 50 -6.96 -3.20 -5.65
CA THR A 50 -8.12 -2.30 -5.66
C THR A 50 -8.45 -1.75 -4.28
N VAL A 51 -7.74 -2.18 -3.24
CA VAL A 51 -8.01 -1.81 -1.84
C VAL A 51 -6.80 -1.23 -1.10
N LEU A 52 -5.69 -0.98 -1.80
CA LEU A 52 -4.44 -0.50 -1.17
C LEU A 52 -4.22 1.01 -1.32
N GLY A 53 -4.68 1.60 -2.43
CA GLY A 53 -4.38 2.99 -2.76
C GLY A 53 -2.92 3.19 -3.19
N LYS A 54 -2.40 2.36 -4.10
CA LYS A 54 -1.08 2.55 -4.72
C LYS A 54 -1.20 3.03 -6.16
N HIS A 55 -1.56 2.14 -7.08
CA HIS A 55 -1.64 2.47 -8.50
C HIS A 55 -3.04 2.97 -8.94
N LEU A 56 -4.04 2.78 -8.08
CA LEU A 56 -5.43 3.18 -8.31
C LEU A 56 -5.84 4.15 -7.19
N PRO A 57 -6.62 5.20 -7.50
CA PRO A 57 -7.38 5.93 -6.51
C PRO A 57 -8.40 4.98 -5.87
N VAL A 58 -8.44 4.94 -4.54
CA VAL A 58 -9.38 4.10 -3.78
C VAL A 58 -10.10 4.97 -2.75
N ASP A 59 -11.36 4.65 -2.45
CA ASP A 59 -12.03 5.22 -1.29
C ASP A 59 -11.22 4.90 -0.02
N PRO A 60 -10.75 5.90 0.75
CA PRO A 60 -9.88 5.65 1.90
C PRO A 60 -10.54 4.78 2.98
N ARG A 61 -11.88 4.71 3.04
CA ARG A 61 -12.60 3.80 3.95
C ARG A 61 -12.42 2.33 3.57
N VAL A 62 -12.35 2.04 2.27
CA VAL A 62 -12.09 0.68 1.77
C VAL A 62 -10.67 0.26 2.14
N VAL A 63 -9.70 1.17 2.03
CA VAL A 63 -8.30 0.93 2.42
C VAL A 63 -8.19 0.65 3.92
N ASP A 64 -8.76 1.53 4.75
CA ASP A 64 -8.76 1.37 6.22
C ASP A 64 -9.45 0.07 6.64
N GLY A 65 -10.66 -0.18 6.13
CA GLY A 65 -11.44 -1.38 6.43
C GLY A 65 -10.73 -2.68 6.02
N ALA A 66 -10.11 -2.73 4.84
CA ALA A 66 -9.36 -3.92 4.40
C ALA A 66 -8.13 -4.19 5.27
N GLY A 67 -7.37 -3.16 5.62
CA GLY A 67 -6.19 -3.30 6.48
C GLY A 67 -6.54 -3.71 7.91
N ARG A 68 -7.57 -3.11 8.50
CA ARG A 68 -8.07 -3.49 9.83
C ARG A 68 -8.69 -4.89 9.84
N LEU A 69 -9.40 -5.27 8.79
CA LEU A 69 -9.90 -6.65 8.66
C LEU A 69 -8.75 -7.66 8.64
N LEU A 70 -7.67 -7.37 7.91
CA LEU A 70 -6.46 -8.20 7.93
C LEU A 70 -5.87 -8.28 9.35
N GLY A 71 -5.76 -7.14 10.04
CA GLY A 71 -5.29 -7.10 11.44
C GLY A 71 -6.17 -7.90 12.39
N ALA A 72 -7.49 -7.88 12.23
CA ALA A 72 -8.42 -8.65 13.04
C ALA A 72 -8.26 -10.16 12.80
N LEU A 73 -8.04 -10.59 11.55
CA LEU A 73 -7.71 -11.98 11.24
C LEU A 73 -6.35 -12.40 11.81
N VAL A 74 -5.36 -11.51 11.79
CA VAL A 74 -4.06 -11.75 12.46
C VAL A 74 -4.25 -11.90 13.97
N ALA A 75 -5.08 -11.07 14.61
CA ALA A 75 -5.38 -11.17 16.04
C ALA A 75 -5.99 -12.52 16.41
N ARG A 76 -6.90 -13.03 15.56
CA ARG A 76 -7.49 -14.37 15.70
C ARG A 76 -6.44 -15.46 15.55
N ALA A 77 -5.58 -15.37 14.53
CA ALA A 77 -4.49 -16.31 14.33
C ALA A 77 -3.54 -16.34 15.54
N LEU A 78 -3.11 -15.18 16.05
CA LEU A 78 -2.23 -15.06 17.21
C LEU A 78 -2.81 -15.64 18.50
N ALA A 79 -4.15 -15.65 18.65
CA ALA A 79 -4.84 -16.30 19.76
C ALA A 79 -5.25 -17.76 19.47
N ASP A 80 -4.82 -18.31 18.34
CA ASP A 80 -5.18 -19.66 17.88
C ASP A 80 -6.70 -19.89 17.85
N ASP A 81 -7.45 -18.83 17.53
CA ASP A 81 -8.90 -18.86 17.39
C ASP A 81 -9.30 -19.43 16.02
N GLY A 82 -9.61 -20.73 16.03
CA GLY A 82 -10.10 -21.47 14.87
C GLY A 82 -11.60 -21.34 14.61
N SER A 83 -12.33 -20.50 15.36
CA SER A 83 -13.77 -20.33 15.11
C SER A 83 -14.03 -19.67 13.74
N PRO A 84 -15.19 -19.90 13.11
CA PRO A 84 -15.52 -19.28 11.84
C PRO A 84 -15.49 -17.75 11.94
N VAL A 85 -15.02 -17.09 10.89
CA VAL A 85 -15.10 -15.62 10.80
C VAL A 85 -16.56 -15.18 10.88
N PRO A 86 -16.89 -14.17 11.71
CA PRO A 86 -18.26 -13.66 11.86
C PRO A 86 -18.91 -13.35 10.50
N ALA A 87 -20.18 -13.75 10.33
CA ALA A 87 -20.88 -13.62 9.05
C ALA A 87 -21.04 -12.15 8.62
N ASP A 88 -21.30 -11.27 9.58
CA ASP A 88 -21.41 -9.83 9.37
C ASP A 88 -20.10 -9.19 8.88
N TRP A 89 -18.94 -9.66 9.33
CA TRP A 89 -17.64 -9.23 8.77
C TRP A 89 -17.51 -9.65 7.30
N ARG A 90 -17.92 -10.87 6.96
CA ARG A 90 -17.87 -11.39 5.57
C ARG A 90 -18.79 -10.60 4.65
N ASP A 91 -19.98 -10.26 5.13
CA ASP A 91 -20.96 -9.49 4.38
C ASP A 91 -20.51 -8.03 4.22
N ALA A 92 -20.00 -7.41 5.29
CA ALA A 92 -19.47 -6.06 5.25
C ALA A 92 -18.20 -5.95 4.39
N ALA A 93 -17.32 -6.96 4.42
CA ALA A 93 -16.14 -7.02 3.55
C ALA A 93 -16.52 -7.04 2.08
N ARG A 94 -17.48 -7.90 1.69
CA ARG A 94 -18.00 -7.96 0.33
C ARG A 94 -18.68 -6.66 -0.10
N ALA A 95 -19.49 -6.07 0.78
CA ALA A 95 -20.14 -4.79 0.49
C ALA A 95 -19.12 -3.68 0.27
N SER A 96 -18.11 -3.58 1.15
CA SER A 96 -17.07 -2.55 1.09
C SER A 96 -16.35 -2.51 -0.25
N VAL A 97 -15.90 -3.67 -0.77
CA VAL A 97 -15.11 -3.75 -2.01
C VAL A 97 -15.94 -3.77 -3.29
N ARG A 98 -17.27 -3.89 -3.18
CA ARG A 98 -18.21 -3.93 -4.32
C ARG A 98 -19.08 -2.67 -4.44
N GLY A 99 -18.60 -1.55 -3.89
CA GLY A 99 -19.28 -0.25 -3.98
C GLY A 99 -20.46 -0.07 -3.01
N GLY A 100 -20.54 -0.89 -1.97
CA GLY A 100 -21.53 -0.79 -0.90
C GLY A 100 -21.10 0.16 0.21
N ASP A 101 -21.30 -0.25 1.46
CA ASP A 101 -21.03 0.56 2.65
C ASP A 101 -19.70 0.15 3.34
N PRO A 102 -18.59 0.85 3.06
CA PRO A 102 -17.31 0.58 3.72
C PRO A 102 -17.28 1.05 5.19
N ASP A 103 -18.13 1.99 5.62
CA ASP A 103 -18.17 2.46 7.01
C ASP A 103 -18.65 1.34 7.95
N ARG A 104 -19.58 0.49 7.47
CA ARG A 104 -20.02 -0.70 8.21
C ARG A 104 -18.87 -1.65 8.53
N LEU A 105 -17.98 -1.92 7.56
CA LEU A 105 -16.84 -2.80 7.80
C LEU A 105 -15.91 -2.18 8.85
N MET A 106 -15.58 -0.89 8.70
CA MET A 106 -14.73 -0.16 9.64
C MET A 106 -15.28 -0.22 11.08
N ALA A 107 -16.59 -0.01 11.24
CA ALA A 107 -17.24 -0.06 12.55
C ALA A 107 -17.16 -1.46 13.20
N LEU A 108 -17.42 -2.52 12.42
CA LEU A 108 -17.37 -3.91 12.91
C LEU A 108 -15.97 -4.32 13.33
N VAL A 109 -14.94 -4.04 12.53
CA VAL A 109 -13.56 -4.41 12.87
C VAL A 109 -13.01 -3.55 14.00
N ALA A 110 -13.38 -2.26 14.09
CA ALA A 110 -12.97 -1.39 15.19
C ALA A 110 -13.50 -1.86 16.55
N ALA A 111 -14.73 -2.41 16.59
CA ALA A 111 -15.31 -2.98 17.82
C ALA A 111 -14.53 -4.19 18.36
N GLU A 112 -13.69 -4.79 17.52
CA GLU A 112 -12.93 -6.02 17.80
C GLU A 112 -11.45 -5.76 18.04
N ARG A 113 -11.08 -4.47 18.09
CA ARG A 113 -9.75 -4.04 18.51
C ARG A 113 -9.51 -4.55 19.93
N ARG A 114 -8.46 -5.37 20.08
CA ARG A 114 -8.09 -5.95 21.38
C ARG A 114 -7.33 -4.95 22.23
N ALA A 115 -7.11 -5.29 23.50
CA ALA A 115 -6.20 -4.57 24.37
C ALA A 115 -4.80 -4.48 23.73
N PRO A 116 -4.00 -3.43 24.03
CA PRO A 116 -2.67 -3.28 23.48
C PRO A 116 -1.83 -4.55 23.61
N ALA A 117 -1.13 -4.92 22.53
CA ALA A 117 -0.24 -6.06 22.47
C ALA A 117 1.20 -5.58 22.21
N PRO A 118 1.82 -4.85 23.16
CA PRO A 118 3.11 -4.19 22.94
C PRO A 118 4.26 -5.18 22.67
N ASP A 119 4.12 -6.45 23.07
CA ASP A 119 5.10 -7.49 22.80
C ASP A 119 5.09 -7.98 21.34
N VAL A 120 4.02 -7.67 20.59
CA VAL A 120 3.93 -7.94 19.16
C VAL A 120 4.62 -6.81 18.41
N LEU A 121 5.45 -7.17 17.42
CA LEU A 121 6.02 -6.22 16.48
C LEU A 121 5.42 -6.47 15.08
N THR A 122 4.77 -5.46 14.52
CA THR A 122 4.31 -5.48 13.14
C THR A 122 5.34 -4.79 12.25
N VAL A 123 5.73 -5.44 11.14
CA VAL A 123 6.72 -4.95 10.18
C VAL A 123 6.11 -4.90 8.77
N GLY A 124 5.93 -3.71 8.21
CA GLY A 124 5.47 -3.53 6.83
C GLY A 124 6.61 -3.54 5.80
N PHE A 125 6.35 -4.07 4.61
CA PHE A 125 7.30 -3.98 3.50
C PHE A 125 7.12 -2.70 2.68
N ALA A 126 8.18 -1.88 2.59
CA ALA A 126 8.19 -0.76 1.67
C ALA A 126 8.27 -1.25 0.22
N GLU A 127 7.59 -0.62 -0.72
CA GLU A 127 6.86 0.64 -0.54
C GLU A 127 5.38 0.41 -0.20
N THR A 128 4.81 -0.71 -0.66
CA THR A 128 3.36 -0.90 -0.83
C THR A 128 2.62 -1.15 0.46
N ALA A 129 3.23 -1.83 1.41
CA ALA A 129 2.58 -2.27 2.63
C ALA A 129 2.84 -1.33 3.82
N THR A 130 3.37 -0.11 3.61
CA THR A 130 3.67 0.81 4.72
C THR A 130 2.41 1.32 5.41
N SER A 131 1.34 1.58 4.66
CA SER A 131 0.02 1.92 5.25
C SER A 131 -0.74 0.68 5.71
N LEU A 132 -0.67 -0.41 4.94
CA LEU A 132 -1.33 -1.67 5.31
C LEU A 132 -0.82 -2.19 6.65
N GLY A 133 0.51 -2.20 6.84
CA GLY A 133 1.16 -2.59 8.09
C GLY A 133 0.76 -1.71 9.28
N HIS A 134 0.60 -0.40 9.08
CA HIS A 134 0.07 0.51 10.11
C HIS A 134 -1.34 0.12 10.54
N LEU A 135 -2.24 -0.13 9.58
CA LEU A 135 -3.63 -0.53 9.86
C LEU A 135 -3.71 -1.87 10.59
N VAL A 136 -2.84 -2.83 10.22
CA VAL A 136 -2.69 -4.10 10.94
C VAL A 136 -2.19 -3.85 12.36
N ALA A 137 -1.16 -3.04 12.53
CA ALA A 137 -0.58 -2.75 13.83
C ALA A 137 -1.56 -2.03 14.76
N ASP A 138 -2.34 -1.08 14.23
CA ASP A 138 -3.40 -0.38 14.94
C ASP A 138 -4.46 -1.34 15.46
N GLN A 139 -4.89 -2.27 14.62
CA GLN A 139 -5.90 -3.25 14.98
C GLN A 139 -5.40 -4.20 16.07
N LEU A 140 -4.09 -4.52 16.06
CA LEU A 140 -3.44 -5.36 17.07
C LEU A 140 -3.06 -4.59 18.35
N GLY A 141 -2.93 -3.26 18.29
CA GLY A 141 -2.32 -2.47 19.36
C GLY A 141 -0.83 -2.80 19.53
N SER A 142 -0.13 -3.12 18.45
CA SER A 142 1.27 -3.54 18.43
C SER A 142 2.20 -2.38 18.07
N GLY A 143 3.49 -2.47 18.41
CA GLY A 143 4.51 -1.59 17.83
C GLY A 143 4.61 -1.81 16.32
N TYR A 144 4.86 -0.73 15.56
CA TYR A 144 4.95 -0.79 14.10
C TYR A 144 6.28 -0.26 13.58
N LEU A 145 6.90 -1.00 12.67
CA LEU A 145 8.06 -0.60 11.88
C LEU A 145 7.76 -0.89 10.41
N HIS A 146 8.37 -0.18 9.47
CA HIS A 146 8.42 -0.69 8.09
C HIS A 146 9.84 -0.64 7.56
N SER A 147 10.13 -1.53 6.61
CA SER A 147 11.36 -1.39 5.83
C SER A 147 11.35 -0.09 5.05
N THR A 148 12.53 0.42 4.74
CA THR A 148 12.71 1.62 3.91
C THR A 148 13.71 1.30 2.82
N ARG A 149 13.52 1.90 1.65
CA ARG A 149 14.52 1.94 0.58
C ARG A 149 15.10 3.35 0.43
N ARG A 150 14.78 4.25 1.35
CA ARG A 150 15.39 5.57 1.45
C ARG A 150 16.66 5.43 2.27
N PRO A 151 17.79 6.00 1.81
CA PRO A 151 18.83 6.36 2.76
C PRO A 151 18.21 7.45 3.64
N ASP A 152 18.24 7.33 4.95
CA ASP A 152 17.73 8.36 5.88
C ASP A 152 18.81 8.70 6.93
N GLY A 153 19.72 9.62 6.64
CA GLY A 153 20.62 10.23 7.64
C GLY A 153 21.22 9.28 8.72
N PRO A 154 21.27 9.69 10.00
CA PRO A 154 22.10 9.08 11.05
C PRO A 154 21.49 7.87 11.78
N VAL A 155 20.23 7.47 11.52
CA VAL A 155 19.59 6.35 12.25
C VAL A 155 20.30 5.03 11.90
N PRO A 156 20.84 4.24 12.84
CA PRO A 156 21.57 3.03 12.47
C PRO A 156 20.71 2.03 11.67
N VAL A 157 21.32 1.34 10.71
CA VAL A 157 20.72 0.17 10.08
C VAL A 157 20.83 -0.99 11.06
N ALA A 158 19.69 -1.47 11.56
CA ALA A 158 19.65 -2.60 12.48
C ALA A 158 19.57 -3.94 11.74
N ALA A 159 18.97 -3.94 10.54
CA ALA A 159 18.99 -5.08 9.63
C ALA A 159 18.79 -4.65 8.18
N ASP A 160 19.33 -5.41 7.25
CA ASP A 160 19.22 -5.23 5.79
C ASP A 160 18.84 -6.55 5.12
N PHE A 161 17.97 -6.49 4.10
CA PHE A 161 17.57 -7.67 3.34
C PHE A 161 17.42 -7.36 1.85
N VAL A 162 17.82 -8.33 1.03
CA VAL A 162 17.74 -8.23 -0.43
C VAL A 162 16.43 -8.84 -0.94
N GLU A 163 15.66 -8.05 -1.68
CA GLU A 163 14.54 -8.58 -2.46
C GLU A 163 15.08 -9.30 -3.70
N SER A 164 14.86 -10.62 -3.79
CA SER A 164 15.46 -11.48 -4.84
C SER A 164 14.99 -11.19 -6.29
N HIS A 165 14.15 -10.18 -6.51
CA HIS A 165 13.47 -9.89 -7.78
C HIS A 165 13.54 -8.43 -8.27
N SER A 166 14.28 -7.53 -7.62
CA SER A 166 14.45 -6.13 -8.05
C SER A 166 15.91 -5.83 -8.47
N HIS A 167 16.10 -4.93 -9.45
CA HIS A 167 17.41 -4.63 -10.06
C HIS A 167 18.22 -3.54 -9.31
N ALA A 168 17.76 -2.99 -8.18
CA ALA A 168 18.56 -2.20 -7.21
C ALA A 168 17.76 -1.86 -5.92
N THR A 169 18.53 -1.69 -4.82
CA THR A 169 18.31 -1.23 -3.43
C THR A 169 17.65 -2.17 -2.38
N ASP A 170 18.44 -2.45 -1.35
CA ASP A 170 18.15 -3.23 -0.16
C ASP A 170 16.97 -2.66 0.64
N HIS A 171 16.17 -3.54 1.25
CA HIS A 171 15.23 -3.14 2.29
C HIS A 171 15.98 -2.99 3.60
N LEU A 172 15.92 -1.80 4.20
CA LEU A 172 16.56 -1.51 5.47
C LEU A 172 15.53 -1.44 6.59
N LEU A 173 15.82 -2.01 7.76
CA LEU A 173 15.11 -1.78 9.02
C LEU A 173 15.94 -0.87 9.91
N ARG A 174 15.34 0.26 10.31
CA ARG A 174 16.03 1.34 11.04
C ARG A 174 15.19 1.78 12.23
N PRO A 175 15.03 0.91 13.25
CA PRO A 175 14.22 1.21 14.43
C PRO A 175 14.83 2.40 15.19
N GLY A 176 14.00 3.40 15.46
CA GLY A 176 14.26 4.43 16.46
C GLY A 176 13.86 3.94 17.87
N PRO A 177 13.93 4.80 18.88
CA PRO A 177 13.73 4.41 20.28
C PRO A 177 12.30 3.96 20.60
N ALA A 178 11.31 4.30 19.76
CA ALA A 178 9.91 3.95 19.99
C ALA A 178 9.60 2.46 19.80
N VAL A 179 10.44 1.72 19.05
CA VAL A 179 10.25 0.29 18.79
C VAL A 179 11.57 -0.47 18.87
N SER A 180 11.49 -1.73 19.28
CA SER A 180 12.65 -2.61 19.40
C SER A 180 12.48 -3.85 18.53
N LEU A 181 13.53 -4.22 17.81
CA LEU A 181 13.62 -5.54 17.17
C LEU A 181 13.87 -6.64 18.20
N ALA A 182 14.45 -6.30 19.35
CA ALA A 182 14.58 -7.20 20.49
C ALA A 182 13.25 -7.33 21.23
N GLY A 183 12.83 -8.57 21.47
CA GLY A 183 11.61 -8.94 22.17
C GLY A 183 11.34 -10.43 22.01
N ALA A 184 10.52 -11.01 22.88
CA ALA A 184 10.16 -12.43 22.82
C ALA A 184 8.82 -12.69 22.11
N GLY A 185 7.98 -11.66 21.93
CA GLY A 185 6.65 -11.82 21.36
C GLY A 185 6.64 -12.11 19.85
N PRO A 186 5.45 -12.33 19.25
CA PRO A 186 5.34 -12.61 17.83
C PRO A 186 5.79 -11.43 16.94
N VAL A 187 6.27 -11.75 15.73
CA VAL A 187 6.51 -10.75 14.67
C VAL A 187 5.54 -10.95 13.51
N VAL A 188 4.82 -9.90 13.13
CA VAL A 188 3.86 -9.90 12.02
C VAL A 188 4.48 -9.17 10.83
N LEU A 189 4.79 -9.89 9.75
CA LEU A 189 5.34 -9.33 8.52
C LEU A 189 4.20 -9.08 7.53
N VAL A 190 4.01 -7.83 7.12
CA VAL A 190 2.87 -7.39 6.31
C VAL A 190 3.34 -6.99 4.91
N ASP A 191 2.77 -7.63 3.91
CA ASP A 191 2.95 -7.30 2.49
C ASP A 191 1.58 -7.11 1.80
N ASP A 192 1.51 -6.49 0.63
CA ASP A 192 0.24 -6.42 -0.10
C ASP A 192 -0.08 -7.75 -0.81
N GLU A 193 0.94 -8.42 -1.35
CA GLU A 193 0.84 -9.72 -2.03
C GLU A 193 1.92 -10.70 -1.55
N LEU A 194 1.50 -11.86 -1.02
CA LEU A 194 2.40 -12.98 -0.77
C LEU A 194 2.55 -13.81 -2.06
N SER A 195 3.69 -13.68 -2.75
CA SER A 195 3.94 -14.38 -4.02
C SER A 195 4.77 -15.67 -3.86
N THR A 196 6.09 -15.59 -3.66
CA THR A 196 6.93 -16.77 -3.32
C THR A 196 7.17 -16.90 -1.83
N GLY A 197 6.92 -15.83 -1.07
CA GLY A 197 7.26 -15.72 0.35
C GLY A 197 8.75 -15.58 0.65
N ARG A 198 9.65 -15.67 -0.34
CA ARG A 198 11.11 -15.68 -0.12
C ARG A 198 11.63 -14.41 0.56
N THR A 199 11.14 -13.24 0.18
CA THR A 199 11.53 -11.97 0.81
C THR A 199 11.23 -11.99 2.32
N ALA A 200 10.00 -12.35 2.68
CA ALA A 200 9.60 -12.43 4.08
C ALA A 200 10.35 -13.53 4.85
N LEU A 201 10.60 -14.69 4.23
CA LEU A 201 11.38 -15.76 4.86
C LEU A 201 12.84 -15.35 5.11
N ASN A 202 13.49 -14.66 4.17
CA ASN A 202 14.83 -14.13 4.36
C ASN A 202 14.88 -13.15 5.55
N VAL A 203 13.86 -12.28 5.67
CA VAL A 203 13.72 -11.36 6.81
C VAL A 203 13.55 -12.13 8.12
N ILE A 204 12.72 -13.17 8.14
CA ILE A 204 12.54 -14.04 9.31
C ILE A 204 13.88 -14.66 9.70
N GLU A 205 14.62 -15.28 8.76
CA GLU A 205 15.87 -15.95 9.06
C GLU A 205 16.90 -15.00 9.68
N SER A 206 17.09 -13.84 9.07
CA SER A 206 18.05 -12.86 9.55
C SER A 206 17.62 -12.21 10.87
N LEU A 207 16.33 -11.92 11.07
CA LEU A 207 15.83 -11.45 12.35
C LEU A 207 15.97 -12.54 13.42
N HIS A 208 15.64 -13.78 13.10
CA HIS A 208 15.69 -14.91 14.04
C HIS A 208 17.11 -15.24 14.49
N ALA A 209 18.12 -15.01 13.64
CA ALA A 209 19.52 -15.22 13.98
C ALA A 209 20.02 -14.31 15.13
N THR A 210 19.38 -13.14 15.32
CA THR A 210 19.77 -12.15 16.34
C THR A 210 18.72 -11.95 17.42
N HIS A 211 17.45 -12.09 17.06
CA HIS A 211 16.26 -11.86 17.88
C HIS A 211 15.24 -12.99 17.63
N PRO A 212 15.53 -14.22 18.08
CA PRO A 212 14.68 -15.38 17.83
C PRO A 212 13.29 -15.17 18.41
N ARG A 213 12.27 -15.55 17.63
CA ARG A 213 10.87 -15.56 18.05
C ARG A 213 10.29 -16.96 17.88
N ASP A 214 9.44 -17.37 18.82
CA ASP A 214 8.71 -18.63 18.72
C ASP A 214 7.65 -18.58 17.60
N ARG A 215 7.21 -17.38 17.22
CA ARG A 215 6.10 -17.18 16.29
C ARG A 215 6.32 -16.00 15.34
N TYR A 216 6.06 -16.26 14.07
CA TYR A 216 5.96 -15.28 13.00
C TYR A 216 4.62 -15.42 12.29
N VAL A 217 4.10 -14.31 11.77
CA VAL A 217 2.91 -14.30 10.91
C VAL A 217 3.24 -13.58 9.61
N LEU A 218 3.01 -14.23 8.48
CA LEU A 218 3.02 -13.60 7.16
C LEU A 218 1.60 -13.14 6.86
N ALA A 219 1.37 -11.84 6.80
CA ALA A 219 0.07 -11.24 6.54
C ALA A 219 0.07 -10.52 5.19
N GLY A 220 -1.01 -10.68 4.41
CA GLY A 220 -1.21 -9.85 3.23
C GLY A 220 -2.63 -9.78 2.74
N LEU A 221 -2.93 -8.89 1.78
CA LEU A 221 -4.26 -8.83 1.19
C LEU A 221 -4.52 -10.10 0.38
N VAL A 222 -3.49 -10.56 -0.34
CA VAL A 222 -3.54 -11.71 -1.25
C VAL A 222 -2.45 -12.73 -0.91
N ASP A 223 -2.80 -14.01 -0.85
CA ASP A 223 -1.85 -15.11 -0.85
C ASP A 223 -1.86 -15.86 -2.19
N ALA A 224 -0.92 -15.51 -3.06
CA ALA A 224 -0.72 -16.11 -4.37
C ALA A 224 0.35 -17.22 -4.36
N ARG A 225 0.84 -17.63 -3.17
CA ARG A 225 1.88 -18.68 -3.05
C ARG A 225 1.39 -20.02 -3.58
N SER A 226 2.28 -20.71 -4.27
CA SER A 226 2.06 -22.09 -4.69
C SER A 226 2.24 -23.07 -3.52
N PRO A 227 1.75 -24.31 -3.62
CA PRO A 227 2.02 -25.36 -2.63
C PRO A 227 3.53 -25.60 -2.38
N GLU A 228 4.35 -25.46 -3.41
CA GLU A 228 5.82 -25.58 -3.34
C GLU A 228 6.40 -24.42 -2.53
N SER A 229 5.92 -23.20 -2.76
CA SER A 229 6.32 -22.02 -1.97
C SER A 229 5.92 -22.17 -0.50
N ASP A 230 4.76 -22.77 -0.21
CA ASP A 230 4.37 -23.05 1.18
C ASP A 230 5.22 -24.18 1.82
N ALA A 231 5.67 -25.17 1.04
CA ALA A 231 6.60 -26.18 1.52
C ALA A 231 7.94 -25.57 1.97
N VAL A 232 8.45 -24.55 1.25
CA VAL A 232 9.64 -23.79 1.65
C VAL A 232 9.41 -23.11 3.00
N ARG A 233 8.28 -22.43 3.21
CA ARG A 233 7.92 -21.83 4.51
C ARG A 233 7.97 -22.87 5.63
N ARG A 234 7.35 -24.04 5.44
CA ARG A 234 7.36 -25.12 6.46
C ARG A 234 8.77 -25.62 6.76
N SER A 235 9.62 -25.75 5.75
CA SER A 235 11.02 -26.15 5.93
C SER A 235 11.82 -25.10 6.72
N VAL A 236 11.60 -23.81 6.46
CA VAL A 236 12.24 -22.72 7.22
C VAL A 236 11.78 -22.74 8.67
N ALA A 237 10.46 -22.84 8.92
CA ALA A 237 9.89 -22.92 10.26
C ALA A 237 10.51 -24.09 11.07
N ALA A 238 10.58 -25.28 10.47
CA ALA A 238 11.16 -26.46 11.12
C ALA A 238 12.66 -26.30 11.42
N ARG A 239 13.43 -25.70 10.50
CA ARG A 239 14.87 -25.46 10.68
C ARG A 239 15.15 -24.42 11.77
N LEU A 240 14.32 -23.38 11.87
CA LEU A 240 14.45 -22.34 12.89
C LEU A 240 13.82 -22.76 14.23
N GLY A 241 13.07 -23.86 14.30
CA GLY A 241 12.38 -24.27 15.52
C GLY A 241 11.26 -23.33 15.93
N CYS A 242 10.63 -22.64 14.97
CA CYS A 242 9.56 -21.67 15.22
C CYS A 242 8.29 -21.99 14.44
N ARG A 243 7.20 -21.28 14.73
CA ARG A 243 5.96 -21.30 13.96
C ARG A 243 5.89 -20.11 13.01
N ILE A 244 5.52 -20.36 11.75
CA ILE A 244 5.29 -19.29 10.76
C ILE A 244 3.87 -19.45 10.22
N ASP A 245 2.92 -18.64 10.70
CA ASP A 245 1.54 -18.64 10.21
C ASP A 245 1.38 -17.78 8.95
N VAL A 246 0.31 -18.00 8.20
CA VAL A 246 -0.05 -17.19 7.02
C VAL A 246 -1.49 -16.73 7.17
N VAL A 247 -1.72 -15.43 7.00
CA VAL A 247 -3.04 -14.81 7.06
C VAL A 247 -3.24 -13.95 5.81
N ALA A 248 -4.34 -14.18 5.08
CA ALA A 248 -4.71 -13.34 3.95
C ALA A 248 -6.22 -13.16 3.83
N LEU A 249 -6.66 -12.06 3.22
CA LEU A 249 -8.08 -11.84 2.93
C LEU A 249 -8.58 -12.77 1.82
N VAL A 250 -7.71 -13.07 0.85
CA VAL A 250 -7.98 -14.05 -0.21
C VAL A 250 -6.70 -14.81 -0.57
N GLY A 251 -6.84 -16.09 -0.91
CA GLY A 251 -5.80 -16.90 -1.51
C GLY A 251 -6.21 -17.32 -2.92
N GLY A 252 -5.23 -17.34 -3.82
CA GLY A 252 -5.46 -17.67 -5.23
C GLY A 252 -4.19 -18.09 -5.95
N ALA A 253 -4.26 -18.15 -7.27
CA ALA A 253 -3.14 -18.46 -8.14
C ALA A 253 -3.20 -17.57 -9.40
N VAL A 254 -2.02 -17.24 -9.93
CA VAL A 254 -1.88 -16.52 -11.20
C VAL A 254 -1.15 -17.43 -12.17
N GLY A 255 -1.85 -17.89 -13.21
CA GLY A 255 -1.30 -18.67 -14.31
C GLY A 255 -0.71 -17.72 -15.36
N VAL A 256 0.57 -17.87 -15.68
CA VAL A 256 1.23 -17.07 -16.72
C VAL A 256 1.83 -18.00 -17.75
N PRO A 257 1.38 -17.95 -19.01
CA PRO A 257 1.92 -18.77 -20.07
C PRO A 257 3.42 -18.50 -20.31
N ASP A 258 4.15 -19.53 -20.71
CA ASP A 258 5.56 -19.40 -21.09
C ASP A 258 5.74 -18.38 -22.23
N GLY A 259 6.87 -17.68 -22.24
CA GLY A 259 7.17 -16.63 -23.23
C GLY A 259 6.35 -15.35 -23.07
N THR A 260 5.50 -15.22 -22.05
CA THR A 260 4.71 -13.98 -21.83
C THR A 260 5.60 -12.76 -21.60
N VAL A 261 6.75 -12.91 -20.94
CA VAL A 261 7.71 -11.79 -20.77
C VAL A 261 8.20 -11.27 -22.10
N ASP A 262 8.66 -12.15 -22.98
CA ASP A 262 9.19 -11.77 -24.29
C ASP A 262 8.11 -11.15 -25.18
N ARG A 263 6.89 -11.72 -25.17
CA ARG A 263 5.75 -11.18 -25.90
C ARG A 263 5.38 -9.77 -25.42
N VAL A 264 5.29 -9.56 -24.11
CA VAL A 264 4.98 -8.23 -23.54
C VAL A 264 6.07 -7.21 -23.88
N ALA A 265 7.33 -7.60 -23.80
CA ALA A 265 8.45 -6.74 -24.16
C ALA A 265 8.42 -6.35 -25.65
N ALA A 266 8.09 -7.28 -26.55
CA ALA A 266 7.97 -7.03 -27.97
C ALA A 266 6.75 -6.16 -28.32
N ASP A 267 5.57 -6.49 -27.79
CA ASP A 267 4.30 -5.80 -28.08
C ASP A 267 4.29 -4.36 -27.58
N LEU A 268 4.94 -4.09 -26.43
CA LEU A 268 4.87 -2.79 -25.75
C LEU A 268 6.15 -1.97 -25.89
N ALA A 269 7.08 -2.37 -26.76
CA ALA A 269 8.29 -1.63 -27.04
C ALA A 269 7.94 -0.22 -27.59
N GLY A 270 8.43 0.82 -26.92
CA GLY A 270 8.23 2.21 -27.35
C GLY A 270 6.82 2.78 -27.15
N LEU A 271 5.91 2.04 -26.49
CA LEU A 271 4.64 2.62 -26.05
C LEU A 271 4.88 3.47 -24.80
N ASP A 272 4.85 4.78 -24.99
CA ASP A 272 4.63 5.74 -23.93
C ASP A 272 3.24 6.37 -24.10
N PRO A 273 2.41 6.40 -23.05
CA PRO A 273 1.09 7.01 -23.14
C PRO A 273 1.23 8.50 -23.46
N ALA A 274 0.37 9.01 -24.34
CA ALA A 274 0.24 10.44 -24.52
C ALA A 274 -0.25 11.07 -23.20
N ALA A 275 0.50 12.03 -22.67
CA ALA A 275 0.03 12.83 -21.54
C ALA A 275 -0.95 13.88 -22.10
N PRO A 276 -2.17 13.99 -21.56
CA PRO A 276 -3.01 15.16 -21.80
C PRO A 276 -2.24 16.42 -21.37
N ALA A 277 -2.41 17.52 -22.10
CA ALA A 277 -1.86 18.81 -21.71
C ALA A 277 -2.96 19.63 -21.01
N GLY A 278 -2.78 19.84 -19.71
CA GLY A 278 -3.58 20.70 -18.84
C GLY A 278 -2.74 21.87 -18.30
N SER A 279 -3.39 22.76 -17.55
CA SER A 279 -2.76 23.95 -16.96
C SER A 279 -3.28 24.23 -15.55
N GLY A 280 -3.39 23.18 -14.71
CA GLY A 280 -3.87 23.34 -13.33
C GLY A 280 -2.94 24.22 -12.49
N ASP A 281 -3.52 25.01 -11.59
CA ASP A 281 -2.73 25.84 -10.66
C ASP A 281 -2.11 24.98 -9.54
N VAL A 282 -0.86 25.28 -9.20
CA VAL A 282 -0.17 24.67 -8.06
C VAL A 282 -0.02 25.68 -6.94
N ARG A 283 -0.40 25.29 -5.72
CA ARG A 283 -0.10 26.04 -4.50
C ARG A 283 0.46 25.14 -3.42
N THR A 284 1.25 25.72 -2.53
CA THR A 284 1.89 25.00 -1.43
C THR A 284 1.23 25.37 -0.11
N VAL A 285 0.99 24.37 0.73
CA VAL A 285 0.49 24.52 2.10
C VAL A 285 1.47 23.83 3.04
N GLN A 286 1.93 24.54 4.07
CA GLN A 286 2.72 23.93 5.15
C GLN A 286 1.76 23.33 6.18
N LEU A 287 1.93 22.05 6.47
CA LEU A 287 1.12 21.37 7.48
C LEU A 287 1.71 21.66 8.88
N PRO A 288 0.87 22.00 9.87
CA PRO A 288 1.29 22.21 11.25
C PRO A 288 1.58 20.85 11.94
N TRP A 289 2.57 20.12 11.43
CA TRP A 289 2.95 18.81 11.96
C TRP A 289 3.98 18.98 13.08
N PRO A 290 3.71 18.52 14.31
CA PRO A 290 4.67 18.63 15.41
C PRO A 290 5.92 17.79 15.15
N SER A 291 7.10 18.34 15.45
CA SER A 291 8.40 17.71 15.16
C SER A 291 8.65 16.39 15.90
N GLU A 292 8.04 16.24 17.07
CA GLU A 292 8.14 15.09 17.96
C GLU A 292 7.16 13.97 17.60
N VAL A 293 6.17 14.27 16.74
CA VAL A 293 5.17 13.28 16.33
C VAL A 293 5.66 12.56 15.09
N PRO A 294 5.81 11.22 15.13
CA PRO A 294 6.27 10.46 13.97
C PRO A 294 5.28 10.58 12.81
N GLN A 295 5.79 10.80 11.60
CA GLN A 295 4.97 10.89 10.39
C GLN A 295 4.48 9.50 9.90
N GLY A 296 5.04 8.43 10.44
CA GLY A 296 4.76 7.05 10.06
C GLY A 296 5.68 6.07 10.77
N GLY A 297 5.74 4.82 10.28
CA GLY A 297 6.44 3.73 10.96
C GLY A 297 7.89 3.55 10.52
N ARG A 298 8.46 4.47 9.73
CA ARG A 298 9.79 4.29 9.11
C ARG A 298 10.88 4.04 10.15
N HIS A 299 10.78 4.76 11.28
CA HIS A 299 11.69 4.64 12.41
C HIS A 299 10.99 4.11 13.66
N GLY A 300 9.85 3.45 13.49
CA GLY A 300 9.02 3.00 14.60
C GLY A 300 7.83 3.89 14.90
N PHE A 301 6.76 3.25 15.33
CA PHE A 301 5.55 3.87 15.82
C PHE A 301 4.99 2.99 16.94
N ALA A 302 4.96 3.49 18.17
CA ALA A 302 4.42 2.79 19.32
C ALA A 302 2.91 3.10 19.48
N ASP A 303 2.19 2.26 20.23
CA ASP A 303 0.79 2.55 20.59
C ASP A 303 0.68 3.89 21.37
N ALA A 304 1.71 4.24 22.15
CA ALA A 304 1.79 5.51 22.87
C ALA A 304 1.89 6.76 21.96
N ASP A 305 2.35 6.61 20.72
CA ASP A 305 2.43 7.71 19.75
C ASP A 305 1.06 8.02 19.11
N ARG A 306 0.10 7.07 19.19
CA ARG A 306 -1.19 7.14 18.51
C ARG A 306 -2.01 8.39 18.89
N PRO A 307 -2.20 8.76 20.17
CA PRO A 307 -2.99 9.92 20.52
C PRO A 307 -2.42 11.23 19.96
N ALA A 308 -1.10 11.41 20.01
CA ALA A 308 -0.43 12.60 19.49
C ALA A 308 -0.49 12.67 17.95
N PHE A 309 -0.32 11.52 17.29
CA PHE A 309 -0.52 11.41 15.85
C PHE A 309 -1.94 11.76 15.41
N ASP A 310 -2.95 11.23 16.10
CA ASP A 310 -4.36 11.50 15.76
C ASP A 310 -4.70 12.99 15.96
N ALA A 311 -4.18 13.61 17.02
CA ALA A 311 -4.30 15.06 17.22
C ALA A 311 -3.61 15.87 16.11
N ALA A 312 -2.41 15.46 15.68
CA ALA A 312 -1.68 16.10 14.59
C ALA A 312 -2.42 15.98 13.25
N ILE A 313 -3.07 14.84 12.97
CA ILE A 313 -3.93 14.66 11.79
C ILE A 313 -5.08 15.67 11.79
N LEU A 314 -5.78 15.83 12.91
CA LEU A 314 -6.89 16.79 13.02
C LEU A 314 -6.40 18.23 12.84
N ALA A 315 -5.26 18.59 13.45
CA ALA A 315 -4.65 19.90 13.30
C ALA A 315 -4.24 20.18 11.84
N ALA A 316 -3.67 19.20 11.15
CA ALA A 316 -3.26 19.31 9.74
C ALA A 316 -4.46 19.32 8.77
N ALA A 317 -5.56 18.63 9.11
CA ALA A 317 -6.76 18.60 8.29
C ALA A 317 -7.46 19.97 8.20
N GLY A 318 -7.35 20.84 9.21
CA GLY A 318 -7.95 22.17 9.22
C GLY A 318 -7.48 23.07 8.06
N PRO A 319 -6.18 23.42 7.99
CA PRO A 319 -5.62 24.20 6.89
C PRO A 319 -5.83 23.54 5.51
N LEU A 320 -5.78 22.20 5.44
CA LEU A 320 -6.07 21.49 4.20
C LEU A 320 -7.53 21.59 3.78
N ALA A 321 -8.49 21.54 4.71
CA ALA A 321 -9.89 21.72 4.40
C ALA A 321 -10.18 23.13 3.88
N VAL A 322 -9.52 24.16 4.43
CA VAL A 322 -9.56 25.54 3.92
C VAL A 322 -8.96 25.60 2.51
N ALA A 323 -7.80 24.97 2.30
CA ALA A 323 -7.23 24.88 0.96
C ALA A 323 -8.22 24.18 0.01
N CYS A 324 -8.85 23.08 0.40
CA CYS A 324 -9.80 22.36 -0.44
C CYS A 324 -11.00 23.22 -0.90
N GLY A 325 -11.38 24.26 -0.15
CA GLY A 325 -12.49 25.16 -0.51
C GLY A 325 -13.76 24.38 -0.82
N ASP A 326 -14.41 24.68 -1.95
CA ASP A 326 -15.66 24.01 -2.36
C ASP A 326 -15.44 22.74 -3.20
N ALA A 327 -14.21 22.24 -3.30
CA ALA A 327 -13.92 20.99 -4.03
C ALA A 327 -14.74 19.83 -3.43
N ARG A 328 -15.50 19.16 -4.29
CA ARG A 328 -16.37 18.03 -3.92
C ARG A 328 -15.66 16.69 -4.05
N ARG A 329 -14.66 16.62 -4.94
CA ARG A 329 -13.90 15.43 -5.29
C ARG A 329 -12.42 15.68 -5.10
N VAL A 330 -11.89 15.28 -3.95
CA VAL A 330 -10.48 15.52 -3.59
C VAL A 330 -9.69 14.22 -3.65
N LEU A 331 -8.68 14.16 -4.52
CA LEU A 331 -7.75 13.04 -4.59
C LEU A 331 -6.51 13.35 -3.74
N VAL A 332 -6.28 12.58 -2.69
CA VAL A 332 -5.10 12.70 -1.82
C VAL A 332 -4.05 11.69 -2.26
N VAL A 333 -2.83 12.18 -2.54
CA VAL A 333 -1.70 11.39 -3.04
C VAL A 333 -0.55 11.46 -2.03
N GLY A 334 -0.18 10.33 -1.45
CA GLY A 334 1.04 10.20 -0.66
C GLY A 334 2.29 9.99 -1.51
N THR A 335 3.48 10.29 -0.99
CA THR A 335 4.74 10.11 -1.71
C THR A 335 5.44 8.80 -1.32
N GLU A 336 5.45 7.84 -2.24
CA GLU A 336 6.13 6.55 -2.08
C GLU A 336 5.76 5.86 -0.75
N GLU A 337 6.72 5.76 0.18
CA GLU A 337 6.57 5.08 1.47
C GLU A 337 5.66 5.85 2.46
N LEU A 338 5.38 7.13 2.22
CA LEU A 338 4.48 7.98 3.03
C LEU A 338 3.01 7.74 2.63
N MET A 339 2.45 6.59 3.00
CA MET A 339 1.08 6.23 2.64
C MET A 339 0.07 6.42 3.80
N TYR A 340 0.45 6.10 5.04
CA TYR A 340 -0.50 6.08 6.17
C TYR A 340 -1.00 7.48 6.58
N LEU A 341 -0.10 8.46 6.74
CA LEU A 341 -0.50 9.83 7.08
C LEU A 341 -1.42 10.43 6.01
N PRO A 342 -1.13 10.32 4.70
CA PRO A 342 -2.04 10.82 3.67
C PRO A 342 -3.37 10.07 3.60
N LEU A 343 -3.39 8.76 3.88
CA LEU A 343 -4.64 8.00 4.07
C LEU A 343 -5.48 8.60 5.21
N ARG A 344 -4.87 8.88 6.35
CA ARG A 344 -5.54 9.45 7.53
C ARG A 344 -6.05 10.88 7.26
N LEU A 345 -5.30 11.68 6.50
CA LEU A 345 -5.78 12.99 6.01
C LEU A 345 -6.95 12.83 5.03
N ALA A 346 -6.89 11.86 4.12
CA ALA A 346 -7.98 11.59 3.18
C ALA A 346 -9.28 11.22 3.90
N LEU A 347 -9.21 10.44 4.99
CA LEU A 347 -10.36 10.16 5.86
C LEU A 347 -10.88 11.42 6.55
N ALA A 348 -9.99 12.25 7.12
CA ALA A 348 -10.35 13.46 7.87
C ALA A 348 -10.94 14.57 7.00
N LEU A 349 -10.58 14.62 5.70
CA LEU A 349 -11.09 15.63 4.76
C LEU A 349 -12.50 15.33 4.23
N ARG A 350 -13.06 14.14 4.48
CA ARG A 350 -14.41 13.77 4.04
C ARG A 350 -15.49 14.59 4.74
N GLY A 351 -16.63 14.77 4.07
CA GLY A 351 -17.81 15.38 4.68
C GLY A 351 -19.06 15.28 3.79
N PRO A 352 -20.23 15.77 4.26
CA PRO A 352 -21.52 15.62 3.57
C PRO A 352 -21.60 16.12 2.12
N GLY A 353 -20.64 16.93 1.66
CA GLY A 353 -20.53 17.39 0.27
C GLY A 353 -19.15 17.15 -0.36
N ARG A 354 -18.27 16.40 0.31
CA ARG A 354 -16.91 16.14 -0.17
C ARG A 354 -16.57 14.66 -0.04
N ALA A 355 -16.39 14.04 -1.19
CA ALA A 355 -15.78 12.73 -1.31
C ALA A 355 -14.26 12.88 -1.42
N THR A 356 -13.55 11.87 -0.92
CA THR A 356 -12.10 11.75 -1.08
C THR A 356 -11.74 10.41 -1.68
N ALA A 357 -10.66 10.42 -2.45
CA ALA A 357 -9.97 9.22 -2.90
C ALA A 357 -8.52 9.30 -2.45
N PHE A 358 -7.88 8.15 -2.27
CA PHE A 358 -6.51 8.03 -1.79
C PHE A 358 -5.68 7.16 -2.73
N GLN A 359 -4.46 7.62 -3.03
CA GLN A 359 -3.43 6.77 -3.63
C GLN A 359 -2.02 7.22 -3.22
N SER A 360 -0.98 6.59 -3.79
CA SER A 360 0.40 7.00 -3.63
C SER A 360 1.15 7.11 -4.96
N THR A 361 2.26 7.83 -4.94
CA THR A 361 3.29 7.70 -5.98
C THR A 361 4.09 6.41 -5.77
N THR A 362 4.90 6.02 -6.74
CA THR A 362 5.74 4.83 -6.64
C THR A 362 7.03 4.88 -7.47
N ARG A 363 8.01 4.07 -7.06
CA ARG A 363 9.23 3.78 -7.83
C ARG A 363 9.04 2.75 -8.95
N SER A 364 7.96 1.97 -8.92
CA SER A 364 7.81 0.82 -9.82
C SER A 364 7.31 1.24 -11.20
N PRO A 365 8.06 0.96 -12.29
CA PRO A 365 7.59 1.23 -13.64
C PRO A 365 6.59 0.15 -14.10
N VAL A 366 5.37 0.60 -14.41
CA VAL A 366 4.25 -0.21 -14.90
C VAL A 366 3.91 0.27 -16.31
N HIS A 367 3.48 -0.64 -17.19
CA HIS A 367 2.95 -0.24 -18.48
C HIS A 367 1.60 0.43 -18.28
N ALA A 368 1.46 1.64 -18.81
CA ALA A 368 0.18 2.30 -18.96
C ALA A 368 -0.34 2.07 -20.38
N ILE A 369 -1.54 1.53 -20.49
CA ILE A 369 -2.17 1.16 -21.76
C ILE A 369 -3.59 1.69 -21.71
N ASP A 370 -3.91 2.63 -22.60
CA ASP A 370 -5.22 3.28 -22.62
C ASP A 370 -6.28 2.45 -23.36
N GLU A 371 -6.50 1.23 -22.86
CA GLU A 371 -7.44 0.26 -23.43
C GLU A 371 -8.56 -0.04 -22.43
N PRO A 372 -9.83 -0.11 -22.87
CA PRO A 372 -10.93 -0.53 -22.01
C PRO A 372 -10.65 -1.89 -21.34
N GLY A 373 -10.85 -1.93 -20.02
CA GLY A 373 -10.59 -3.12 -19.22
C GLY A 373 -9.12 -3.38 -18.83
N TYR A 374 -8.18 -2.49 -19.18
CA TYR A 374 -6.84 -2.48 -18.59
C TYR A 374 -6.79 -1.54 -17.39
N PRO A 375 -6.25 -1.95 -16.22
CA PRO A 375 -6.40 -1.16 -14.99
C PRO A 375 -5.52 0.10 -14.96
N ILE A 376 -4.34 0.10 -15.60
CA ILE A 376 -3.39 1.23 -15.57
C ILE A 376 -3.43 1.97 -16.90
N ARG A 377 -4.28 2.99 -17.02
CA ARG A 377 -4.51 3.66 -18.31
C ARG A 377 -3.68 4.93 -18.49
N ARG A 378 -3.27 5.56 -17.38
CA ARG A 378 -2.47 6.79 -17.39
C ARG A 378 -1.26 6.67 -16.48
N ARG A 379 -0.16 7.30 -16.88
CA ARG A 379 1.09 7.40 -16.13
C ARG A 379 1.61 8.83 -16.22
N ILE A 380 2.05 9.35 -15.08
CA ILE A 380 2.69 10.65 -14.95
C ILE A 380 4.06 10.40 -14.35
N ASP A 381 5.09 10.85 -15.06
CA ASP A 381 6.47 10.78 -14.63
C ASP A 381 6.90 12.13 -14.06
N PHE A 382 7.66 12.09 -12.97
CA PHE A 382 8.19 13.28 -12.32
C PHE A 382 9.52 12.95 -11.63
N ARG A 383 10.24 13.98 -11.19
CA ARG A 383 11.47 13.86 -10.41
C ARG A 383 11.19 14.10 -8.92
N ALA A 384 11.76 13.24 -8.09
CA ALA A 384 11.77 13.39 -6.63
C ALA A 384 13.20 13.24 -6.11
N ARG A 385 13.47 13.84 -4.95
CA ARG A 385 14.73 13.65 -4.24
C ARG A 385 14.84 12.21 -3.75
N VAL A 386 16.00 11.59 -3.90
CA VAL A 386 16.29 10.27 -3.31
C VAL A 386 16.37 10.39 -1.79
N HIS A 387 16.99 11.46 -1.29
CA HIS A 387 17.06 11.83 0.12
C HIS A 387 16.76 13.33 0.29
N PRO A 388 15.98 13.77 1.30
CA PRO A 388 15.61 15.19 1.45
C PRO A 388 16.81 16.15 1.56
N ALA A 389 17.87 15.74 2.25
CA ALA A 389 19.13 16.47 2.40
C ALA A 389 20.09 16.43 1.19
N THR A 390 19.73 15.79 0.07
CA THR A 390 20.61 15.68 -1.12
C THR A 390 19.94 16.25 -2.37
N ASP A 391 20.75 16.62 -3.35
CA ASP A 391 20.28 17.03 -4.69
C ASP A 391 20.18 15.86 -5.67
N GLU A 392 20.38 14.62 -5.22
CA GLU A 392 20.19 13.45 -6.05
C GLU A 392 18.70 13.27 -6.37
N LEU A 393 18.37 13.29 -7.65
CA LEU A 393 17.01 13.13 -8.16
C LEU A 393 16.85 11.80 -8.88
N ALA A 394 15.67 11.21 -8.74
CA ALA A 394 15.30 10.02 -9.49
C ALA A 394 13.87 10.13 -10.01
N VAL A 395 13.61 9.42 -11.12
CA VAL A 395 12.28 9.37 -11.73
C VAL A 395 11.34 8.57 -10.83
N ARG A 396 10.13 9.08 -10.67
CA ARG A 396 9.02 8.47 -9.96
C ARG A 396 7.77 8.51 -10.83
N HIS A 397 6.81 7.69 -10.44
CA HIS A 397 5.60 7.48 -11.20
C HIS A 397 4.38 7.70 -10.32
N VAL A 398 3.33 8.26 -10.89
CA VAL A 398 1.98 8.18 -10.34
C VAL A 398 1.03 7.76 -11.45
N TYR A 399 0.11 6.86 -11.14
CA TYR A 399 -0.78 6.24 -12.11
C TYR A 399 -2.22 6.68 -11.88
N ASN A 400 -3.00 6.74 -12.95
CA ASN A 400 -4.44 7.02 -12.91
C ASN A 400 -4.83 8.14 -11.94
N VAL A 401 -4.12 9.27 -11.94
CA VAL A 401 -4.51 10.45 -11.17
C VAL A 401 -5.79 11.00 -11.79
N ARG A 402 -6.93 10.44 -11.38
CA ARG A 402 -8.27 10.70 -11.87
C ARG A 402 -9.28 10.30 -10.77
N TRP A 403 -10.55 10.63 -10.93
CA TRP A 403 -11.59 10.21 -9.99
C TRP A 403 -11.90 8.71 -10.15
N PRO A 404 -12.06 7.96 -9.05
CA PRO A 404 -12.41 6.55 -9.12
C PRO A 404 -13.87 6.37 -9.56
N ASP A 405 -14.05 6.08 -10.83
CA ASP A 405 -15.31 5.65 -11.42
C ASP A 405 -15.20 4.18 -11.85
N PRO A 406 -16.30 3.39 -11.78
CA PRO A 406 -16.38 2.14 -12.52
C PRO A 406 -15.96 2.38 -13.96
N ILE A 407 -15.24 1.43 -14.56
CA ILE A 407 -14.61 1.55 -15.90
C ILE A 407 -15.59 1.97 -17.03
N ASP A 408 -16.90 2.03 -16.77
CA ASP A 408 -17.98 2.32 -17.72
C ASP A 408 -19.00 3.39 -17.26
N SER A 409 -18.76 4.22 -16.23
CA SER A 409 -19.73 5.27 -15.83
C SER A 409 -19.58 6.59 -16.61
N VAL A 410 -20.72 7.19 -16.96
CA VAL A 410 -20.78 8.53 -17.55
C VAL A 410 -20.72 9.57 -16.42
N GLY A 411 -19.51 10.08 -16.13
CA GLY A 411 -19.22 11.11 -15.14
C GLY A 411 -17.91 11.84 -15.49
N PRO A 412 -17.57 12.96 -14.82
CA PRO A 412 -16.30 13.63 -15.08
C PRO A 412 -15.15 12.76 -14.58
N GLU A 413 -14.25 12.33 -15.46
CA GLU A 413 -13.12 11.45 -15.12
C GLU A 413 -12.16 12.07 -14.11
N GLU A 414 -12.10 13.40 -14.00
CA GLU A 414 -11.07 14.10 -13.21
C GLU A 414 -11.54 14.48 -11.80
N ALA A 415 -10.60 14.53 -10.85
CA ALA A 415 -10.82 15.10 -9.53
C ALA A 415 -10.97 16.64 -9.63
N ASP A 416 -11.71 17.24 -8.70
CA ASP A 416 -11.83 18.70 -8.62
C ASP A 416 -10.54 19.34 -8.07
N LEU A 417 -9.78 18.57 -7.29
CA LEU A 417 -8.54 18.98 -6.63
C LEU A 417 -7.68 17.76 -6.34
N VAL A 418 -6.37 17.89 -6.55
CA VAL A 418 -5.39 16.90 -6.07
C VAL A 418 -4.60 17.49 -4.91
N VAL A 419 -4.46 16.74 -3.81
CA VAL A 419 -3.62 17.09 -2.67
C VAL A 419 -2.44 16.12 -2.65
N VAL A 420 -1.23 16.60 -2.94
CA VAL A 420 -0.02 15.79 -2.82
C VAL A 420 0.60 16.06 -1.45
N VAL A 421 0.74 15.02 -0.63
CA VAL A 421 1.32 15.12 0.71
C VAL A 421 2.77 14.63 0.66
N ASP A 422 3.70 15.47 1.10
CA ASP A 422 5.13 15.25 0.96
C ASP A 422 5.88 15.44 2.28
N ASP A 423 6.87 14.57 2.53
CA ASP A 423 7.78 14.57 3.67
C ASP A 423 9.19 15.08 3.34
N GLY A 424 9.32 15.92 2.31
CA GLY A 424 10.59 16.55 1.91
C GLY A 424 11.25 15.94 0.67
N HIS A 425 10.56 15.06 -0.05
CA HIS A 425 11.07 14.43 -1.28
C HIS A 425 10.59 15.13 -2.55
N ALA A 426 9.47 15.86 -2.49
CA ALA A 426 8.94 16.59 -3.63
C ALA A 426 9.85 17.77 -4.02
N VAL A 427 10.18 17.82 -5.30
CA VAL A 427 10.93 18.91 -5.94
C VAL A 427 9.94 19.98 -6.43
N ASP A 428 10.32 21.25 -6.34
CA ASP A 428 9.55 22.36 -6.91
C ASP A 428 9.88 22.55 -8.39
N GLY A 429 8.94 23.11 -9.16
CA GLY A 429 9.14 23.43 -10.57
C GLY A 429 8.58 22.37 -11.52
N PRO A 430 8.82 22.50 -12.84
CA PRO A 430 8.08 21.74 -13.87
C PRO A 430 8.27 20.22 -13.79
N ASP A 431 9.43 19.77 -13.31
CA ASP A 431 9.73 18.34 -13.15
C ASP A 431 9.21 17.76 -11.83
N GLY A 432 8.66 18.60 -10.94
CA GLY A 432 8.16 18.20 -9.63
C GLY A 432 6.79 17.52 -9.68
N VAL A 433 6.48 16.70 -8.68
CA VAL A 433 5.21 15.94 -8.61
C VAL A 433 3.97 16.83 -8.77
N ALA A 434 3.95 18.01 -8.14
CA ALA A 434 2.78 18.86 -8.14
C ALA A 434 2.51 19.48 -9.51
N GLN A 435 3.54 20.04 -10.15
CA GLN A 435 3.45 20.59 -11.50
C GLN A 435 3.19 19.49 -12.54
N ALA A 436 3.85 18.34 -12.44
CA ALA A 436 3.64 17.23 -13.36
C ALA A 436 2.19 16.71 -13.30
N VAL A 437 1.60 16.62 -12.09
CA VAL A 437 0.19 16.28 -11.93
C VAL A 437 -0.72 17.35 -12.52
N ALA A 438 -0.51 18.62 -12.17
CA ALA A 438 -1.34 19.72 -12.66
C ALA A 438 -1.32 19.85 -14.20
N ALA A 439 -0.14 19.64 -14.80
CA ALA A 439 0.05 19.63 -16.24
C ALA A 439 -0.59 18.42 -16.92
N ALA A 440 -0.65 17.26 -16.27
CA ALA A 440 -1.20 16.04 -16.87
C ALA A 440 -2.72 15.89 -16.71
N THR A 441 -3.31 16.46 -15.65
CA THR A 441 -4.74 16.33 -15.33
C THR A 441 -5.54 17.60 -15.58
N GLY A 442 -4.87 18.76 -15.61
CA GLY A 442 -5.53 20.07 -15.61
C GLY A 442 -6.20 20.44 -14.27
N ALA A 443 -6.17 19.54 -13.28
CA ALA A 443 -6.74 19.79 -11.97
C ALA A 443 -5.82 20.72 -11.15
N PRO A 444 -6.39 21.62 -10.31
CA PRO A 444 -5.59 22.35 -9.33
C PRO A 444 -4.93 21.37 -8.34
N VAL A 445 -3.71 21.70 -7.92
CA VAL A 445 -2.90 20.88 -7.02
C VAL A 445 -2.51 21.66 -5.77
N VAL A 446 -2.74 21.05 -4.61
CA VAL A 446 -2.17 21.49 -3.33
C VAL A 446 -0.98 20.61 -3.00
N LEU A 447 0.21 21.17 -2.95
CA LEU A 447 1.39 20.52 -2.40
C LEU A 447 1.43 20.76 -0.88
N ALA A 448 1.02 19.77 -0.12
CA ALA A 448 0.98 19.77 1.34
C ALA A 448 2.32 19.26 1.90
N ARG A 449 3.16 20.17 2.40
CA ARG A 449 4.49 19.83 2.91
C ARG A 449 4.46 19.65 4.42
N LEU A 450 5.04 18.55 4.88
CA LEU A 450 5.40 18.35 6.28
C LEU A 450 6.71 19.10 6.56
N ALA A 451 6.88 19.59 7.79
CA ALA A 451 8.18 20.10 8.21
C ALA A 451 9.21 18.96 8.13
N VAL A 452 10.37 19.23 7.52
CA VAL A 452 11.48 18.27 7.53
C VAL A 452 11.94 18.14 8.98
N ALA A 453 11.86 16.94 9.54
CA ALA A 453 12.41 16.66 10.87
C ALA A 453 13.92 16.99 10.82
N ARG A 454 14.37 17.87 11.72
CA ARG A 454 15.77 18.29 11.80
C ARG A 454 16.68 17.19 12.33
#